data_AF-A0A1L3GN52-F1
#
_entry.id   AF-A0A1L3GN52-F1
#
_cell.length_a   1.000
_cell.length_b   1.000
_cell.length_c   1.000
_cell.angle_alpha   90.00
_cell.angle_beta   90.00
_cell.angle_gamma   90.00
#
_symmetry.space_group_name_H-M   'P 1'
#
loop_
_entity.id
_entity.type
_entity.pdbx_description
1 polymer ?
#
loop_
_entity_poly.entity_id
_entity_poly.type
_entity_poly.pdbx_seq_one_letter_code
_entity_poly.pdbx_strand_id
1 'polypeptide(L)'
;MKNINAINSTFPSPTAPQKAGKPGGGFADQLKDAINSTNEAQVKADQAVEQLHSGQGGSLHEVMLSLEKADISMRLFVQLRNKAVDAYQEIMRMNV
;
A
#
# COMPACT_ATOMS: atom_id res chain seq x y z
N MET A 1 52.41 -8.57 40.61
CA MET A 1 52.77 -9.13 39.30
C MET A 1 52.09 -8.29 38.23
N LYS A 2 52.87 -7.66 37.35
CA LYS A 2 52.40 -7.00 36.12
C LYS A 2 52.05 -8.09 35.09
N ASN A 3 51.17 -7.78 34.13
CA ASN A 3 51.12 -8.25 32.73
C ASN A 3 49.71 -7.86 32.21
N ILE A 4 49.52 -6.69 31.60
CA ILE A 4 49.92 -6.28 30.23
C ILE A 4 49.47 -7.31 29.19
N ASN A 5 48.28 -7.12 28.63
CA ASN A 5 48.09 -7.17 27.18
C ASN A 5 46.83 -6.38 26.78
N ALA A 6 46.95 -5.05 26.82
CA ALA A 6 46.29 -4.23 25.81
C ALA A 6 47.22 -4.25 24.57
N ILE A 7 46.63 -4.09 23.38
CA ILE A 7 47.24 -4.12 22.03
C ILE A 7 47.00 -5.44 21.29
N ASN A 8 45.84 -5.54 20.65
CA ASN A 8 45.72 -5.81 19.21
C ASN A 8 44.24 -5.56 18.83
N SER A 9 43.80 -4.32 18.70
CA SER A 9 43.91 -3.54 17.46
C SER A 9 43.38 -4.31 16.24
N THR A 10 42.27 -3.77 15.72
CA THR A 10 42.00 -3.58 14.30
C THR A 10 41.26 -4.69 13.52
N PHE A 11 40.12 -4.26 12.97
CA PHE A 11 39.31 -4.80 11.86
C PHE A 11 38.25 -5.88 12.18
N PRO A 12 36.95 -5.56 12.05
CA PRO A 12 35.96 -6.57 11.69
C PRO A 12 36.15 -6.94 10.21
N SER A 13 36.81 -8.08 9.96
CA SER A 13 36.78 -8.71 8.63
C SER A 13 35.39 -9.33 8.38
N PRO A 14 34.80 -9.13 7.19
CA PRO A 14 33.46 -9.61 6.88
C PRO A 14 33.55 -11.05 6.37
N THR A 15 33.21 -12.04 7.20
CA THR A 15 33.01 -13.41 6.68
C THR A 15 32.19 -14.25 7.64
N ALA A 16 30.89 -14.37 7.34
CA ALA A 16 30.22 -15.64 7.02
C ALA A 16 28.71 -15.50 7.30
N PRO A 17 27.86 -15.99 6.38
CA PRO A 17 26.44 -15.68 6.34
C PRO A 17 25.74 -16.22 7.59
N GLN A 18 25.13 -15.30 8.33
CA GLN A 18 24.19 -15.62 9.38
C GLN A 18 23.10 -16.49 8.77
N LYS A 19 22.99 -17.71 9.31
CA LYS A 19 22.08 -18.78 8.91
C LYS A 19 20.74 -18.20 8.48
N ALA A 20 20.32 -18.60 7.27
CA ALA A 20 18.99 -18.40 6.73
C ALA A 20 17.94 -18.64 7.82
N GLY A 21 17.41 -17.55 8.38
CA GLY A 21 16.11 -17.57 9.03
C GLY A 21 15.12 -18.08 7.99
N LYS A 22 14.34 -19.08 8.38
CA LYS A 22 13.23 -19.64 7.60
C LYS A 22 12.58 -18.58 6.71
N PRO A 23 12.30 -18.85 5.43
CA PRO A 23 11.44 -17.98 4.62
C PRO A 23 10.03 -18.04 5.23
N GLY A 24 9.77 -17.16 6.20
CA GLY A 24 8.45 -16.93 6.74
C GLY A 24 7.68 -16.05 5.77
N GLY A 25 6.59 -16.60 5.22
CA GLY A 25 5.60 -15.88 4.43
C GLY A 25 6.01 -15.66 2.98
N GLY A 26 5.64 -16.59 2.09
CA GLY A 26 5.74 -16.34 0.66
C GLY A 26 4.74 -15.27 0.22
N PHE A 27 4.91 -14.75 -0.99
CA PHE A 27 3.91 -13.86 -1.63
C PHE A 27 2.48 -14.42 -1.56
N ALA A 28 2.33 -15.75 -1.59
CA ALA A 28 1.05 -16.43 -1.46
C ALA A 28 0.40 -16.26 -0.07
N ASP A 29 1.19 -16.27 1.00
CA ASP A 29 0.69 -16.01 2.36
C ASP A 29 0.23 -14.56 2.50
N GLN A 30 1.03 -13.63 1.97
CA GLN A 30 0.67 -12.20 1.96
C GLN A 30 -0.59 -11.93 1.13
N LEU A 31 -0.75 -12.62 -0.01
CA LEU A 31 -1.96 -12.55 -0.83
C LEU A 31 -3.17 -13.13 -0.08
N LYS A 32 -2.99 -14.23 0.66
CA LYS A 32 -4.04 -14.83 1.47
C LYS A 32 -4.49 -13.89 2.59
N ASP A 33 -3.55 -13.22 3.24
CA ASP A 33 -3.84 -12.23 4.27
C ASP A 33 -4.54 -10.99 3.70
N ALA A 34 -4.13 -10.53 2.53
CA ALA A 34 -4.80 -9.43 1.84
C ALA A 34 -6.25 -9.76 1.46
N ILE A 35 -6.51 -10.99 1.00
CA ILE A 35 -7.87 -11.48 0.71
C ILE A 35 -8.71 -11.54 1.98
N ASN A 36 -8.17 -12.08 3.07
CA ASN A 36 -8.87 -12.15 4.35
C ASN A 36 -9.18 -10.75 4.91
N SER A 37 -8.22 -9.83 4.84
CA SER A 37 -8.39 -8.44 5.27
C SER A 37 -9.46 -7.71 4.46
N THR A 38 -9.55 -7.98 3.16
CA THR A 38 -10.60 -7.42 2.30
C THR A 38 -11.98 -7.93 2.69
N ASN A 39 -12.10 -9.23 3.01
CA ASN A 39 -13.36 -9.81 3.48
C ASN A 39 -13.81 -9.17 4.81
N GLU A 40 -12.90 -8.99 5.77
CA GLU A 40 -13.22 -8.29 7.02
C GLU A 40 -13.64 -6.83 6.79
N ALA A 41 -12.99 -6.14 5.85
CA ALA A 41 -13.37 -4.78 5.48
C ALA A 41 -14.78 -4.72 4.85
N GLN A 42 -15.15 -5.73 4.05
CA GLN A 42 -16.48 -5.85 3.45
C GLN A 42 -17.56 -6.05 4.53
N VAL A 43 -17.35 -6.97 5.48
CA VAL A 43 -18.30 -7.20 6.59
C VAL A 43 -18.49 -5.94 7.43
N LYS A 44 -17.40 -5.19 7.70
CA LYS A 44 -17.49 -3.89 8.41
C LYS A 44 -18.23 -2.83 7.60
N ALA A 45 -18.04 -2.82 6.28
CA ALA A 45 -18.77 -1.91 5.40
C ALA A 45 -20.27 -2.21 5.41
N ASP A 46 -20.66 -3.49 5.35
CA ASP A 46 -22.06 -3.89 5.42
C ASP A 46 -22.71 -3.46 6.75
N GLN A 47 -22.00 -3.64 7.88
CA GLN A 47 -22.44 -3.14 9.19
C GLN A 47 -22.52 -1.61 9.24
N ALA A 48 -21.57 -0.90 8.62
CA ALA A 48 -21.60 0.55 8.56
C ALA A 48 -22.76 1.07 7.70
N VAL A 49 -23.11 0.38 6.61
CA VAL A 49 -24.27 0.69 5.76
C VAL A 49 -25.58 0.46 6.51
N GLU A 50 -25.66 -0.63 7.28
CA GLU A 50 -26.81 -0.90 8.15
C GLU A 50 -26.97 0.19 9.23
N GLN A 51 -25.86 0.64 9.83
CA GLN A 51 -25.86 1.77 10.75
C GLN A 51 -26.19 3.11 10.06
N LEU A 52 -25.81 3.30 8.79
CA LEU A 52 -26.09 4.55 8.05
C LEU A 52 -27.58 4.70 7.73
N HIS A 53 -28.28 3.59 7.44
CA HIS A 53 -29.74 3.60 7.27
C HIS A 53 -30.49 4.04 8.55
N SER A 54 -29.82 4.11 9.71
CA SER A 54 -30.35 4.69 10.96
C SER A 54 -30.49 6.22 10.94
N GLY A 55 -30.09 6.93 9.88
CA GLY A 55 -30.49 8.32 9.65
C GLY A 55 -29.59 9.42 10.24
N GLN A 56 -28.29 9.17 10.37
CA GLN A 56 -27.31 10.13 10.94
C GLN A 56 -26.57 10.97 9.87
N GLY A 57 -27.25 11.35 8.78
CA GLY A 57 -26.64 12.03 7.62
C GLY A 57 -26.34 13.51 7.87
N GLY A 58 -25.07 13.90 7.70
CA GLY A 58 -24.47 15.16 8.14
C GLY A 58 -24.95 16.47 7.49
N SER A 59 -24.57 17.58 8.14
CA SER A 59 -24.87 18.96 7.79
C SER A 59 -24.65 19.27 6.30
N LEU A 60 -25.60 19.95 5.65
CA LEU A 60 -25.61 20.39 4.24
C LEU A 60 -24.26 20.85 3.67
N HIS A 61 -23.41 21.47 4.49
CA HIS A 61 -22.06 21.91 4.14
C HIS A 61 -21.12 20.75 3.74
N GLU A 62 -21.19 19.62 4.46
CA GLU A 62 -20.41 18.41 4.21
C GLU A 62 -20.76 17.80 2.84
N VAL A 63 -22.06 17.83 2.49
CA VAL A 63 -22.58 17.34 1.21
C VAL A 63 -22.05 18.20 0.06
N MET A 64 -22.09 19.53 0.20
CA MET A 64 -21.55 20.46 -0.82
C MET A 64 -20.04 20.30 -1.00
N LEU A 65 -19.29 20.12 0.09
CA LEU A 65 -17.84 19.89 0.03
C LEU A 65 -17.52 18.56 -0.67
N SER A 66 -18.30 17.53 -0.37
CA SER A 66 -18.17 16.21 -1.01
C SER A 66 -18.48 16.26 -2.50
N LEU A 67 -19.50 17.05 -2.89
CA LEU A 67 -19.86 17.26 -4.29
C LEU A 67 -18.73 17.94 -5.08
N GLU A 68 -18.15 19.00 -4.52
CA GLU A 68 -17.03 19.73 -5.14
C GLU A 68 -15.78 18.85 -5.28
N LYS A 69 -15.46 18.08 -4.23
CA LYS A 69 -14.35 17.13 -4.27
C LYS A 69 -14.56 16.04 -5.33
N ALA A 70 -15.79 15.55 -5.48
CA ALA A 70 -16.12 14.56 -6.49
C ALA A 70 -15.96 15.11 -7.90
N ASP A 71 -16.39 16.35 -8.16
CA ASP A 71 -16.23 17.01 -9.45
C ASP A 71 -14.75 17.17 -9.85
N ILE A 72 -13.92 17.68 -8.94
CA ILE A 72 -12.47 17.83 -9.18
C ILE A 72 -11.81 16.46 -9.44
N SER A 73 -12.18 15.44 -8.66
CA SER A 73 -11.64 14.08 -8.81
C SER A 73 -12.05 13.46 -10.14
N MET A 74 -13.27 13.70 -10.60
CA MET A 74 -13.76 13.22 -11.88
C MET A 74 -13.03 13.88 -13.05
N ARG A 75 -12.79 15.20 -12.98
CA ARG A 75 -11.96 15.91 -13.97
C ARG A 75 -10.56 15.34 -14.07
N LEU A 76 -9.93 15.04 -12.93
CA LEU A 76 -8.61 14.40 -12.89
C LEU A 76 -8.65 12.98 -13.50
N PHE A 77 -9.68 12.19 -13.19
CA PHE A 77 -9.83 10.84 -13.73
C PHE A 77 -9.93 10.83 -15.25
N VAL A 78 -10.67 11.77 -15.85
CA VAL A 78 -10.77 11.90 -17.31
C VAL A 78 -9.41 12.20 -17.93
N GLN A 79 -8.61 13.08 -17.31
CA GLN A 79 -7.26 13.39 -17.78
C GLN A 79 -6.34 12.16 -17.70
N LEU A 80 -6.42 11.41 -16.59
CA LEU A 80 -5.65 10.19 -16.40
C LEU A 80 -6.05 9.11 -17.42
N ARG A 81 -7.34 8.93 -17.68
CA ARG A 81 -7.86 8.03 -18.73
C ARG A 81 -7.25 8.38 -20.08
N ASN A 82 -7.28 9.65 -20.45
CA ASN A 82 -6.73 10.10 -21.73
C ASN A 82 -5.22 9.80 -21.80
N LYS A 83 -4.45 10.08 -20.74
CA LYS A 83 -3.01 9.77 -20.69
C LYS A 83 -2.71 8.27 -20.73
N ALA A 84 -3.54 7.43 -20.11
CA ALA A 84 -3.40 5.99 -20.19
C ALA A 84 -3.65 5.45 -21.60
N VAL A 85 -4.66 6.00 -22.31
CA VAL A 85 -4.90 5.67 -23.72
C VAL A 85 -3.74 6.13 -24.61
N ASP A 86 -3.26 7.35 -24.41
CA ASP A 86 -2.08 7.87 -25.14
C ASP A 86 -0.87 6.94 -24.92
N ALA A 87 -0.58 6.56 -23.68
CA ALA A 87 0.53 5.68 -23.33
C ALA A 87 0.39 4.29 -23.97
N TYR A 88 -0.82 3.74 -24.01
CA TYR A 88 -1.09 2.47 -24.69
C TYR A 88 -0.85 2.58 -26.21
N GLN A 89 -1.33 3.66 -26.84
CA GLN A 89 -1.09 3.91 -28.26
C GLN A 89 0.39 4.08 -28.58
N GLU A 90 1.15 4.75 -27.72
CA GLU A 90 2.59 4.95 -27.88
C GLU A 90 3.36 3.62 -27.81
N ILE A 91 3.03 2.76 -26.84
CA ILE A 91 3.63 1.42 -26.73
C ILE A 91 3.34 0.59 -27.99
N MET A 92 2.13 0.69 -28.56
CA MET A 92 1.80 -0.02 -29.80
C MET A 92 2.58 0.50 -31.00
N ARG A 93 2.85 1.81 -31.08
CA ARG A 93 3.67 2.42 -32.14
C ARG A 93 5.15 2.05 -32.07
N MET A 94 5.64 1.70 -30.88
CA MET A 94 7.04 1.28 -30.68
C MET A 94 7.33 -0.16 -31.13
N ASN A 95 6.30 -1.01 -31.31
CA ASN A 95 6.44 -2.44 -31.59
C ASN A 95 6.08 -2.86 -33.03
N VAL A 96 5.96 -1.92 -33.96
CA VAL A 96 5.83 -2.20 -35.41
C VAL A 96 7.14 -1.93 -36.13
#